data_AF-A0A2V9VF47-F1
#
_entry.id   AF-A0A2V9VF47-F1
#
_cell.length_a   1.000
_cell.length_b   1.000
_cell.length_c   1.000
_cell.angle_alpha   90.00
_cell.angle_beta   90.00
_cell.angle_gamma   90.00
#
_symmetry.space_group_name_H-M   'P 1'
#
loop_
_entity.id
_entity.type
_entity.pdbx_description
1 polymer ?
#
loop_
_entity_poly.entity_id
_entity_poly.type
_entity_poly.pdbx_seq_one_letter_code
_entity_poly.pdbx_strand_id
1 'polypeptide(L)' 'MVFVLDNYDSFTYNLVQYLGELGAEVEVRRNDQV' A
#
# COMPACT_ATOMS: atom_id res chain seq x y z
N MET A 1 8.27 5.94 -6.04
CA MET A 1 7.12 5.06 -6.32
C MET A 1 7.30 3.73 -5.62
N VAL A 2 6.47 3.45 -4.61
CA VAL A 2 6.38 2.18 -3.87
C VAL A 2 5.09 1.47 -4.29
N PHE A 3 5.20 0.24 -4.77
CA PHE A 3 4.04 -0.57 -5.10
C PHE A 3 3.70 -1.49 -3.92
N VAL A 4 2.47 -1.42 -3.44
CA VAL A 4 1.95 -2.24 -2.34
C VAL A 4 0.89 -3.19 -2.90
N LEU A 5 1.18 -4.49 -2.82
CA LEU A 5 0.22 -5.54 -3.15
C LEU A 5 -0.60 -5.89 -1.90
N ASP A 6 -1.84 -5.46 -1.88
CA ASP A 6 -2.78 -5.73 -0.80
C ASP A 6 -3.34 -7.16 -0.91
N ASN A 7 -3.12 -7.96 0.13
CA ASN A 7 -3.66 -9.30 0.31
C ASN A 7 -4.78 -9.35 1.35
N TYR A 8 -5.51 -8.24 1.53
CA TYR A 8 -6.58 -8.08 2.52
C TYR A 8 -6.11 -8.11 3.98
N ASP A 9 -4.84 -7.79 4.21
CA ASP A 9 -4.27 -7.64 5.55
C ASP A 9 -4.48 -6.20 6.03
N SER A 10 -5.07 -6.01 7.21
CA SER A 10 -5.29 -4.69 7.79
C SER A 10 -3.98 -3.94 8.08
N PHE A 11 -2.86 -4.66 8.22
CA PHE A 11 -1.54 -4.06 8.38
C PHE A 11 -1.09 -3.27 7.14
N THR A 12 -1.60 -3.61 5.95
CA THR A 12 -1.30 -2.91 4.70
C THR A 12 -1.61 -1.42 4.81
N TYR A 13 -2.71 -1.05 5.49
CA TYR A 13 -3.10 0.35 5.68
C TYR A 13 -2.11 1.13 6.56
N ASN A 14 -1.55 0.50 7.59
CA ASN A 14 -0.53 1.14 8.44
C ASN A 14 0.74 1.44 7.64
N LEU A 15 1.18 0.49 6.80
CA LEU A 15 2.37 0.66 5.96
C LEU A 15 2.18 1.79 4.94
N VAL A 16 1.04 1.81 4.24
CA VAL A 16 0.69 2.87 3.28
C VAL A 16 0.64 4.24 3.95
N GLN A 17 0.07 4.34 5.15
CA GLN A 17 0.04 5.59 5.92
C GLN A 17 1.45 6.10 6.23
N TYR A 18 2.32 5.25 6.81
CA TYR A 18 3.69 5.65 7.13
C TYR A 18 4.50 6.04 5.89
N LEU A 19 4.32 5.33 4.78
CA LEU A 19 4.96 5.67 3.52
C LEU A 19 4.48 7.05 3.01
N GLY A 20 3.19 7.34 3.13
CA GLY A 20 2.62 8.66 2.80
C GLY A 20 3.14 9.78 3.69
N GLU A 21 3.26 9.54 5.01
CA GLU A 21 3.84 10.49 5.97
C GLU A 21 5.32 10.80 5.68
N LEU A 22 6.05 9.83 5.10
CA LEU A 22 7.43 10.00 4.63
C LEU A 22 7.54 10.66 3.25
N GLY A 23 6.41 11.03 2.62
CA GLY A 23 6.38 11.66 1.31
C GLY A 23 6.61 10.69 0.14
N ALA A 24 6.47 9.38 0.37
CA ALA A 24 6.57 8.41 -0.70
C ALA A 24 5.32 8.43 -1.59
N GLU A 25 5.53 8.39 -2.90
CA GLU A 25 4.48 8.09 -3.86
C GLU A 25 4.16 6.59 -3.80
N VAL A 26 2.92 6.24 -3.42
CA VAL A 26 2.48 4.86 -3.20
C VAL A 26 1.36 4.49 -4.18
N GLU A 27 1.51 3.36 -4.85
CA GLU A 27 0.46 2.72 -5.65
C GLU A 27 0.03 1.43 -4.95
N VAL A 28 -1.26 1.29 -4.64
CA VAL A 28 -1.81 0.10 -3.98
C VAL A 28 -2.73 -0.63 -4.96
N ARG A 29 -2.55 -1.95 -5.10
CA ARG A 29 -3.49 -2.83 -5.82
C ARG A 29 -3.77 -4.09 -5.02
N ARG A 30 -4.98 -4.62 -5.14
CA ARG A 30 -5.31 -5.93 -4.56
C ARG A 30 -4.76 -7.05 -5.43
N ASN A 31 -4.35 -8.14 -4.79
CA ASN A 31 -3.76 -9.31 -5.45
C ASN A 31 -4.70 -10.01 -6.46
N ASP A 32 -6.01 -9.80 -6.35
CA ASP A 32 -7.03 -10.41 -7.20
C ASP A 32 -7.75 -9.41 -8.13
N GLN A 33 -7.37 -8.14 -8.10
CA GLN A 33 -7.89 -7.15 -9.04
C GLN A 33 -7.13 -7.23 -10.37
N VAL A 34 -7.81 -7.74 -11.40
CA VAL A 34 -7.38 -7.75 -12.81
C VAL A 34 -7.66 -6.41 -13.47
#